data_AF-A0A0P6Y348-F1
#
_entry.id   AF-A0A0P6Y348-F1
#
_cell.length_a   1.000
_cell.length_b   1.000
_cell.length_c   1.000
_cell.angle_alpha   90.00
_cell.angle_beta   90.00
_cell.angle_gamma   90.00
#
_symmetry.space_group_name_H-M   'P 1'
#
loop_
_entity.id
_entity.type
_entity.pdbx_description
1 polymer ?
#
loop_
_entity_poly.entity_id
_entity_poly.type
_entity_poly.pdbx_seq_one_letter_code
_entity_poly.pdbx_strand_id
1 'polypeptide(L)'
;MNTTPPRTSQRARRTFVWYGVGGLVLGTLFCLLTWLLSAPTSWLAFLSPERLGSPWPTRILLFGLGLIVVSEIPMMLWVLIRMAKERQVRFLTNLTHATYTAFPGVYALMGGLLTGQRWWAWPMLFICVFRFTVSTLAVPQHLHIQTNIEA
;
A
#
# COMPACT_ATOMS: atom_id res chain seq x y z
N MET A 1 4.72 -19.52 34.46
CA MET A 1 5.41 -18.23 34.24
C MET A 1 4.60 -17.41 33.25
N ASN A 2 3.83 -16.42 33.72
CA ASN A 2 3.07 -15.51 32.86
C ASN A 2 4.02 -14.42 32.37
N THR A 3 4.57 -14.60 31.17
CA THR A 3 5.35 -13.58 30.46
C THR A 3 4.40 -12.60 29.80
N THR A 4 3.71 -11.78 30.60
CA THR A 4 3.00 -10.62 30.05
C THR A 4 3.99 -9.73 29.33
N PRO A 5 3.79 -9.45 28.03
CA PRO A 5 4.73 -8.62 27.27
C PRO A 5 4.80 -7.21 27.87
N PRO A 6 5.99 -6.57 27.88
CA PRO A 6 6.15 -5.24 28.45
C PRO A 6 5.22 -4.23 27.75
N ARG A 7 4.53 -3.39 28.52
CA ARG A 7 3.53 -2.41 28.05
C ARG A 7 4.02 -1.50 26.91
N THR A 8 5.33 -1.26 26.82
CA THR A 8 5.99 -0.48 25.76
C THR A 8 5.93 -1.15 24.39
N SER A 9 6.03 -2.48 24.32
CA SER A 9 5.92 -3.27 23.09
C SER A 9 4.50 -3.26 22.49
N GLN A 10 3.48 -3.27 23.35
CA GLN A 10 2.07 -3.17 22.93
C GLN A 10 1.75 -1.80 22.34
N ARG A 11 2.29 -0.72 22.91
CA ARG A 11 2.07 0.64 22.39
C ARG A 11 2.70 0.82 21.01
N ALA A 12 3.93 0.35 20.80
CA ALA A 12 4.60 0.40 19.50
C ALA A 12 3.85 -0.40 18.43
N ARG A 13 3.41 -1.61 18.75
CA ARG A 13 2.59 -2.45 17.86
C ARG A 13 1.27 -1.78 17.51
N ARG A 14 0.58 -1.19 18.50
CA ARG A 14 -0.66 -0.45 18.28
C ARG A 14 -0.44 0.74 17.35
N THR A 15 0.60 1.54 17.58
CA THR A 15 0.91 2.68 16.69
C THR A 15 1.20 2.20 15.27
N PHE A 16 2.01 1.15 15.09
CA PHE A 16 2.30 0.58 13.76
C PHE A 16 1.03 0.16 13.01
N VAL A 17 0.10 -0.50 13.71
CA VAL A 17 -1.20 -0.90 13.13
C VAL A 17 -2.03 0.32 12.74
N TRP A 18 -2.13 1.34 13.59
CA TRP A 18 -2.90 2.56 13.28
C TRP A 18 -2.35 3.32 12.07
N TYR A 19 -1.03 3.39 11.90
CA TYR A 19 -0.44 3.96 10.69
C TYR A 19 -0.76 3.13 9.43
N GLY A 20 -0.76 1.80 9.55
CA GLY A 20 -1.22 0.92 8.48
C GLY A 20 -2.70 1.13 8.13
N VAL A 21 -3.56 1.33 9.13
CA VAL A 21 -4.98 1.69 8.93
C VAL A 21 -5.09 3.04 8.23
N GLY A 22 -4.30 4.04 8.63
CA GLY A 22 -4.23 5.34 7.96
C GLY A 22 -3.85 5.20 6.49
N GLY A 23 -2.84 4.39 6.18
CA GLY A 23 -2.46 4.08 4.80
C GLY A 23 -3.55 3.34 4.01
N LEU A 24 -4.26 2.39 4.65
CA LEU A 24 -5.40 1.69 4.04
C LEU A 24 -6.55 2.64 3.71
N VAL A 25 -6.89 3.56 4.62
CA VAL A 25 -7.90 4.59 4.39
C VAL A 25 -7.49 5.48 3.21
N LEU A 26 -6.22 5.91 3.18
CA LEU A 26 -5.68 6.71 2.09
C LEU A 26 -5.75 5.97 0.74
N GLY A 27 -5.35 4.70 0.71
CA GLY A 27 -5.45 3.83 -0.47
C GLY A 27 -6.89 3.64 -0.95
N THR A 28 -7.83 3.49 -0.01
CA THR A 28 -9.27 3.40 -0.30
C THR A 28 -9.79 4.70 -0.88
N LEU A 29 -9.40 5.85 -0.33
CA LEU A 29 -9.75 7.16 -0.87
C LEU A 29 -9.24 7.34 -2.31
N PHE A 30 -8.02 6.92 -2.62
CA PHE A 30 -7.53 6.94 -3.99
C PHE A 30 -8.32 6.00 -4.93
N CYS A 31 -8.71 4.81 -4.47
CA CYS A 31 -9.57 3.91 -5.24
C CYS A 31 -10.96 4.53 -5.49
N LEU A 32 -11.54 5.20 -4.49
CA LEU A 32 -12.81 5.95 -4.64
C LEU A 32 -12.66 7.11 -5.62
N LEU A 33 -11.58 7.89 -5.53
CA LEU A 33 -11.26 8.95 -6.49
C LEU A 33 -11.13 8.41 -7.91
N THR A 34 -10.48 7.25 -8.07
CA THR A 34 -10.41 6.55 -9.36
C THR A 34 -11.80 6.28 -9.90
N TRP A 35 -12.70 5.75 -9.07
CA TRP A 35 -14.06 5.41 -9.48
C TRP A 35 -14.90 6.64 -9.87
N LEU A 36 -14.72 7.76 -9.15
CA LEU A 36 -15.40 9.03 -9.44
C LEU A 36 -14.84 9.72 -10.70
N LEU A 37 -13.51 9.79 -10.83
CA LEU A 37 -12.82 10.51 -11.91
C LEU A 37 -12.77 9.73 -13.23
N SER A 38 -12.91 8.40 -13.19
CA SER A 38 -12.99 7.58 -14.41
C SER A 38 -14.33 7.69 -15.15
N ALA A 39 -15.38 8.23 -14.51
CA ALA A 39 -16.68 8.48 -15.14
C ALA A 39 -16.64 9.56 -16.24
N PRO A 40 -16.09 10.76 -16.01
CA PRO A 40 -15.94 11.76 -17.06
C PRO A 40 -14.92 11.36 -18.13
N THR A 41 -13.86 10.60 -17.79
CA THR A 41 -12.86 10.19 -18.80
C THR A 41 -13.37 9.12 -19.75
N SER A 42 -14.22 8.19 -19.29
CA SER A 42 -14.89 7.23 -20.17
C SER A 42 -15.90 7.91 -21.12
N TRP A 43 -16.57 8.97 -20.67
CA TRP A 43 -17.42 9.80 -21.52
C TRP A 43 -16.60 10.58 -22.58
N LEU A 44 -15.46 11.14 -22.20
CA LEU A 44 -14.55 11.82 -23.13
C LEU A 44 -13.92 10.86 -24.15
N ALA A 45 -13.61 9.62 -23.75
CA ALA A 45 -13.12 8.58 -24.65
C ALA A 45 -14.17 8.16 -25.68
N PHE A 46 -15.46 8.15 -25.31
CA PHE A 46 -16.56 7.89 -26.24
C PHE A 46 -16.70 9.00 -27.30
N LEU A 47 -16.46 10.26 -26.94
CA LEU A 47 -16.55 11.40 -27.85
C LEU A 47 -15.31 11.56 -28.76
N SER A 48 -14.21 10.87 -28.50
CA SER A 48 -12.97 11.01 -29.28
C SER A 48 -12.19 9.68 -29.41
N PRO A 49 -12.78 8.64 -30.01
CA PRO A 49 -12.16 7.31 -30.07
C PRO A 49 -10.82 7.30 -30.83
N GLU A 50 -10.62 8.21 -31.78
CA GLU A 50 -9.41 8.28 -32.62
C GLU A 50 -8.21 8.98 -31.97
N ARG A 51 -8.41 9.73 -30.87
CA ARG A 51 -7.30 10.43 -30.17
C ARG A 51 -6.55 9.55 -29.18
N LEU A 52 -7.13 8.41 -28.79
CA LEU A 52 -6.47 7.39 -28.01
C LEU A 52 -5.75 6.46 -28.99
N GLY A 53 -4.54 6.85 -29.40
CA GLY A 53 -3.66 6.02 -30.24
C GLY A 53 -3.57 4.58 -29.72
N SER A 54 -3.18 3.66 -30.62
CA SER A 54 -3.15 2.19 -30.43
C SER A 54 -3.12 1.73 -28.96
N PRO A 55 -3.99 0.82 -28.51
CA PRO A 55 -4.10 0.40 -27.11
C PRO A 55 -2.88 -0.38 -26.59
N TRP A 56 -1.89 -0.65 -27.43
CA TRP A 56 -0.79 -1.55 -27.13
C TRP A 56 0.27 -0.97 -26.16
N PRO A 57 0.77 0.28 -26.33
CA PRO A 57 1.73 0.87 -25.39
C PRO A 57 1.15 1.01 -23.98
N THR A 58 -0.13 1.38 -23.86
CA THR A 58 -0.82 1.47 -22.56
C THR A 58 -0.89 0.10 -21.87
N ARG A 59 -1.15 -0.98 -22.61
CA ARG A 59 -1.17 -2.35 -22.06
C ARG A 59 0.22 -2.79 -21.58
N ILE A 60 1.28 -2.50 -22.33
CA ILE A 60 2.66 -2.78 -21.88
C ILE A 60 2.97 -2.01 -20.60
N LEU A 61 2.64 -0.72 -20.58
CA LEU A 61 2.91 0.15 -19.43
C LEU A 61 2.17 -0.34 -18.18
N LEU A 62 0.90 -0.75 -18.31
CA LEU A 62 0.13 -1.34 -17.22
C LEU A 62 0.68 -2.69 -16.78
N PHE A 63 1.13 -3.53 -17.72
CA PHE A 63 1.76 -4.80 -17.39
C PHE A 63 3.08 -4.60 -16.63
N GLY A 64 3.92 -3.67 -17.08
CA GLY A 64 5.15 -3.29 -16.39
C GLY A 64 4.90 -2.73 -14.99
N LEU A 65 3.92 -1.82 -14.86
CA LEU A 65 3.45 -1.33 -13.56
C LEU A 65 2.98 -2.47 -12.66
N GLY A 66 2.20 -3.42 -13.19
CA GLY A 66 1.75 -4.59 -12.44
C GLY A 66 2.90 -5.45 -11.91
N LEU A 67 3.93 -5.69 -12.73
CA LEU A 67 5.13 -6.43 -12.30
C LEU A 67 5.89 -5.68 -11.21
N ILE A 68 6.06 -4.36 -11.36
CA ILE A 68 6.70 -3.51 -10.34
C ILE A 68 5.93 -3.62 -9.02
N VAL A 69 4.60 -3.48 -9.05
CA VAL A 69 3.72 -3.58 -7.86
C VAL A 69 3.90 -4.90 -7.13
N VAL A 70 4.02 -6.02 -7.85
CA VAL A 70 4.21 -7.34 -7.25
C VAL A 70 5.62 -7.48 -6.68
N SER A 71 6.65 -7.03 -7.41
CA SER A 71 8.05 -7.08 -6.95
C SER A 71 8.36 -6.19 -5.75
N GLU A 72 7.61 -5.09 -5.59
CA GLU A 72 7.74 -4.19 -4.45
C GLU A 72 7.38 -4.85 -3.11
N ILE A 73 6.47 -5.83 -3.11
CA ILE A 73 5.96 -6.46 -1.89
C ILE A 73 7.09 -7.09 -1.06
N PRO A 74 7.90 -8.03 -1.59
CA PRO A 74 9.00 -8.63 -0.83
C PRO A 74 10.06 -7.60 -0.44
N MET A 75 10.38 -6.65 -1.33
CA MET A 75 11.39 -5.62 -1.06
C MET A 75 10.99 -4.73 0.11
N MET A 76 9.76 -4.21 0.11
CA MET A 76 9.25 -3.32 1.14
C MET A 76 9.06 -4.04 2.48
N LEU A 77 8.65 -5.30 2.47
CA LEU A 77 8.61 -6.12 3.68
C LEU A 77 10.00 -6.31 4.27
N TRP A 78 11.01 -6.61 3.45
CA TRP A 78 12.39 -6.71 3.90
C TRP A 78 12.88 -5.39 4.51
N VAL A 79 12.60 -4.25 3.87
CA VAL A 79 12.95 -2.92 4.40
C VAL A 79 12.27 -2.66 5.74
N LEU A 80 10.96 -2.89 5.86
CA LEU A 80 10.22 -2.68 7.11
C LEU A 80 10.73 -3.57 8.24
N ILE A 81 11.03 -4.83 7.96
CA ILE A 81 11.61 -5.76 8.94
C ILE A 81 13.02 -5.28 9.35
N ARG A 82 13.84 -4.84 8.39
CA ARG A 82 15.18 -4.34 8.66
C ARG A 82 15.15 -3.07 9.50
N MET A 83 14.30 -2.12 9.18
CA MET A 83 14.08 -0.90 9.98
C MET A 83 13.61 -1.23 11.40
N ALA A 84 12.69 -2.20 11.52
CA ALA A 84 12.23 -2.68 12.82
C ALA A 84 13.34 -3.37 13.61
N LYS A 85 14.30 -4.06 12.96
CA LYS A 85 15.46 -4.68 13.64
C LYS A 85 16.54 -3.67 14.03
N GLU A 86 16.89 -2.75 13.15
CA GLU A 86 18.00 -1.79 13.30
C GLU A 86 17.68 -0.58 14.20
N ARG A 87 16.57 -0.59 14.94
CA ARG A 87 16.14 0.50 15.84
C ARG A 87 16.00 1.85 15.13
N GLN A 88 15.62 1.83 13.85
CA GLN A 88 15.35 3.05 13.10
C GLN A 88 14.22 3.86 13.74
N VAL A 89 14.20 5.17 13.48
CA VAL A 89 13.22 6.09 14.07
C VAL A 89 11.80 5.52 13.90
N ARG A 90 11.09 5.33 15.02
CA ARG A 90 9.74 4.71 15.03
C ARG A 90 8.78 5.40 14.06
N PHE A 91 8.88 6.72 13.97
CA PHE A 91 8.12 7.52 13.01
C PHE A 91 8.39 7.12 11.57
N LEU A 92 9.65 6.95 11.17
CA LEU A 92 10.02 6.60 9.80
C LEU A 92 9.49 5.21 9.43
N THR A 93 9.60 4.23 10.33
CA THR A 93 9.06 2.88 10.10
C THR A 93 7.54 2.88 9.93
N ASN A 94 6.84 3.66 10.77
CA ASN A 94 5.39 3.82 10.69
C ASN A 94 4.96 4.55 9.41
N LEU A 95 5.70 5.59 9.02
CA LEU A 95 5.45 6.33 7.79
C LEU A 95 5.64 5.43 6.56
N THR A 96 6.73 4.66 6.51
CA THR A 96 6.99 3.68 5.45
C THR A 96 5.89 2.62 5.36
N HIS A 97 5.34 2.19 6.51
CA HIS A 97 4.23 1.25 6.53
C HIS A 97 2.94 1.86 5.98
N ALA A 98 2.63 3.11 6.35
CA ALA A 98 1.48 3.83 5.83
C ALA A 98 1.59 4.08 4.32
N THR A 99 2.76 4.49 3.82
CA THR A 99 2.96 4.71 2.39
C THR A 99 2.90 3.40 1.60
N TYR A 100 3.52 2.33 2.10
CA TYR A 100 3.49 1.01 1.47
C TYR A 100 2.07 0.46 1.28
N THR A 101 1.21 0.67 2.28
CA THR A 101 -0.20 0.23 2.26
C THR A 101 -1.08 1.13 1.38
N ALA A 102 -0.80 2.43 1.29
CA ALA A 102 -1.55 3.36 0.46
C ALA A 102 -1.18 3.31 -1.03
N PHE A 103 0.07 2.97 -1.36
CA PHE A 103 0.63 3.07 -2.71
C PHE A 103 -0.17 2.36 -3.82
N PRO A 104 -0.74 1.16 -3.61
CA PRO A 104 -1.59 0.53 -4.62
C PRO A 104 -2.79 1.39 -5.03
N GLY A 105 -3.34 2.21 -4.11
CA GLY A 105 -4.39 3.16 -4.44
C GLY A 105 -3.95 4.23 -5.46
N VAL A 106 -2.69 4.68 -5.39
CA VAL A 106 -2.12 5.61 -6.38
C VAL A 106 -2.05 4.94 -7.76
N TYR A 107 -1.63 3.67 -7.81
CA TYR A 107 -1.64 2.89 -9.05
C TYR A 107 -3.05 2.65 -9.60
N ALA A 108 -4.05 2.49 -8.72
CA ALA A 108 -5.46 2.44 -9.13
C ALA A 108 -5.87 3.71 -9.86
N LEU A 109 -5.52 4.86 -9.29
CA LEU A 109 -5.84 6.17 -9.85
C LEU A 109 -5.18 6.37 -11.21
N MET A 110 -3.88 6.07 -11.32
CA MET A 110 -3.17 6.14 -12.60
C MET A 110 -3.79 5.19 -13.63
N GLY A 111 -4.06 3.93 -13.25
CA GLY A 111 -4.68 2.95 -14.13
C GLY A 111 -6.06 3.39 -14.64
N GLY A 112 -6.92 3.88 -13.76
CA GLY A 112 -8.25 4.36 -14.12
C GLY A 112 -8.24 5.64 -14.95
N LEU A 113 -7.28 6.56 -14.72
CA LEU A 113 -7.12 7.75 -15.56
C LEU A 113 -6.58 7.42 -16.95
N LEU A 114 -5.65 6.48 -17.06
CA LEU A 114 -5.04 6.08 -18.33
C LEU A 114 -5.94 5.20 -19.20
N THR A 115 -6.79 4.38 -18.58
CA THR A 115 -7.62 3.40 -19.30
C THR A 115 -9.10 3.78 -19.34
N GLY A 116 -9.55 4.68 -18.47
CA GLY A 116 -10.98 4.92 -18.21
C GLY A 116 -11.68 3.74 -17.51
N GLN A 117 -10.98 2.66 -17.19
CA GLN A 117 -11.58 1.44 -16.67
C GLN A 117 -11.63 1.46 -15.14
N ARG A 118 -12.85 1.54 -14.59
CA ARG A 118 -13.06 1.64 -13.13
C ARG A 118 -12.69 0.38 -12.36
N TRP A 119 -12.67 -0.77 -13.04
CA TRP A 119 -12.42 -2.05 -12.39
C TRP A 119 -11.01 -2.15 -11.79
N TRP A 120 -10.05 -1.33 -12.25
CA TRP A 120 -8.70 -1.23 -11.66
C TRP A 120 -8.70 -0.87 -10.17
N ALA A 121 -9.75 -0.22 -9.67
CA ALA A 121 -9.90 0.06 -8.24
C ALA A 121 -9.97 -1.22 -7.41
N TRP A 122 -10.59 -2.30 -7.90
CA TRP A 122 -10.82 -3.51 -7.10
C TRP A 122 -9.54 -4.33 -6.85
N PRO A 123 -8.73 -4.69 -7.87
CA PRO A 123 -7.47 -5.39 -7.63
C PRO A 123 -6.52 -4.58 -6.76
N MET A 124 -6.47 -3.25 -6.95
CA MET A 124 -5.59 -2.39 -6.17
C MET A 124 -6.04 -2.26 -4.71
N LEU A 125 -7.35 -2.16 -4.46
CA LEU A 125 -7.90 -2.20 -3.11
C LEU A 125 -7.58 -3.53 -2.42
N PHE A 126 -7.73 -4.65 -3.14
CA PHE A 126 -7.31 -5.96 -2.64
C PHE A 126 -5.82 -5.98 -2.28
N ILE A 127 -4.95 -5.43 -3.12
CA ILE A 127 -3.52 -5.32 -2.84
C ILE A 127 -3.25 -4.43 -1.62
N CYS A 128 -3.95 -3.29 -1.44
CA CYS A 128 -3.85 -2.47 -0.23
C CYS A 128 -4.13 -3.28 1.05
N VAL A 129 -5.25 -4.02 1.07
CA VAL A 129 -5.65 -4.86 2.20
C VAL A 129 -4.65 -5.98 2.42
N PHE A 130 -4.20 -6.64 1.35
CA PHE A 130 -3.20 -7.70 1.42
C PHE A 130 -1.88 -7.18 1.98
N ARG A 131 -1.35 -6.07 1.47
CA ARG A 131 -0.12 -5.43 1.94
C ARG A 131 -0.21 -5.09 3.43
N PHE A 132 -1.33 -4.50 3.86
CA PHE A 132 -1.60 -4.21 5.27
C PHE A 132 -1.62 -5.46 6.13
N THR A 133 -2.29 -6.51 5.67
CA THR A 133 -2.42 -7.78 6.42
C THR A 133 -1.05 -8.43 6.59
N VAL A 134 -0.26 -8.54 5.52
CA VAL A 134 1.06 -9.17 5.57
C VAL A 134 2.03 -8.37 6.44
N SER A 135 2.08 -7.04 6.30
CA SER A 135 2.97 -6.20 7.12
C SER A 135 2.61 -6.20 8.60
N THR A 136 1.30 -6.20 8.94
CA THR A 136 0.84 -6.25 10.34
C THR A 136 1.03 -7.61 11.00
N LEU A 137 1.13 -8.69 10.23
CA LEU A 137 1.47 -10.01 10.76
C LEU A 137 2.98 -10.21 10.90
N ALA A 138 3.78 -9.77 9.92
CA ALA A 138 5.22 -10.04 9.87
C ALA A 138 6.06 -9.10 10.75
N VAL A 139 5.79 -7.79 10.73
CA VAL A 139 6.68 -6.78 11.35
C VAL A 139 6.60 -6.75 12.88
N PRO A 140 5.41 -6.88 13.53
CA PRO A 140 5.33 -6.76 14.98
C PRO A 140 6.07 -7.84 15.78
N GLN A 141 6.32 -9.01 15.19
CA GLN A 141 7.12 -10.06 15.82
C GLN A 141 8.56 -9.58 16.11
N HIS A 142 9.08 -8.68 15.28
CA HIS A 142 10.43 -8.13 15.43
C HIS A 142 10.48 -6.88 16.34
N LEU A 143 9.34 -6.21 16.57
CA LEU A 143 9.24 -5.08 17.50
C LEU A 143 9.35 -5.51 18.98
N HIS A 144 9.04 -6.77 19.30
CA HIS A 144 9.06 -7.30 20.68
C HIS A 144 10.46 -7.55 21.25
N ILE A 145 11.47 -7.79 20.41
CA ILE A 145 12.83 -8.14 20.85
C ILE A 145 13.56 -6.93 21.46
N GLN A 146 13.07 -5.71 21.23
CA GLN A 146 13.77 -4.47 21.57
C GLN A 146 13.59 -4.00 23.02
N THR A 147 12.52 -4.37 23.71
CA THR A 147 12.22 -3.79 25.05
C THR A 147 12.87 -4.53 26.22
N ASN A 148 13.49 -5.68 25.99
CA ASN A 148 14.12 -6.50 27.04
C ASN A 148 15.62 -6.21 27.24
N ILE A 149 16.22 -5.30 26.46
CA ILE A 149 17.65 -4.95 26.56
C ILE A 149 17.84 -3.56 27.20
N GLU A 150 16.79 -2.75 27.27
CA GLU A 150 16.82 -1.40 27.87
C GLU A 150 16.19 -1.36 29.29
N ALA A 151 15.89 -2.53 29.88
CA ALA A 151 15.44 -2.69 31.26
C ALA A 151 16.48 -3.49 32.03
#